data_AF-A0A5J5R099-F1
#
_entry.id   AF-A0A5J5R099-F1
#
_cell.length_a   1.000
_cell.length_b   1.000
_cell.length_c   1.000
_cell.angle_alpha   90.00
_cell.angle_beta   90.00
_cell.angle_gamma   90.00
#
_symmetry.space_group_name_H-M   'P 1'
#
loop_
_entity.id
_entity.type
_entity.pdbx_description
1 polymer ?
#
loop_
_entity_poly.entity_id
_entity_poly.type
_entity_poly.pdbx_seq_one_letter_code
_entity_poly.pdbx_strand_id
1 'polypeptide(L)'
;NNILIVAGLIDNANREWKREIITDNFFDADVARIFRIPLAKEPHEDVMVWRCEPSGEFFVRSAYKLLRSGIPIPTFNELQATSRGFYRKLW
;
A
#
# COMPACT_ATOMS: atom_id res chain seq x y z
N ASN A 1 5.71 1.08 23.50
CA ASN A 1 5.22 -0.09 22.75
C ASN A 1 5.79 -0.06 21.36
N ASN A 2 6.58 -1.08 21.01
CA ASN A 2 7.37 -1.09 19.78
C ASN A 2 6.55 -1.75 18.65
N ILE A 3 5.66 -1.00 18.01
CA ILE A 3 5.03 -1.43 16.77
C ILE A 3 6.08 -1.28 15.66
N LEU A 4 6.89 -2.31 15.45
CA LEU A 4 8.04 -2.20 14.55
C LEU A 4 7.71 -2.47 13.07
N ILE A 5 6.59 -3.14 12.77
CA ILE A 5 6.22 -3.54 11.41
C ILE A 5 4.71 -3.56 11.19
N VAL A 6 4.28 -3.33 9.94
CA VAL A 6 2.85 -3.32 9.53
C VAL A 6 2.15 -4.64 9.86
N ALA A 7 2.84 -5.78 9.71
CA ALA A 7 2.30 -7.09 10.06
C ALA A 7 1.86 -7.18 11.54
N GLY A 8 2.50 -6.42 12.43
CA GLY A 8 2.13 -6.36 13.85
C GLY A 8 0.74 -5.76 14.09
N LEU A 9 0.24 -4.94 13.16
CA LEU A 9 -1.08 -4.30 13.20
C LEU A 9 -2.22 -5.23 12.75
N ILE A 10 -1.90 -6.41 12.21
CA ILE A 10 -2.87 -7.34 11.62
C ILE A 10 -3.06 -8.54 12.55
N ASP A 11 -4.31 -8.91 12.81
CA ASP A 11 -4.67 -10.21 13.35
C ASP A 11 -4.60 -11.25 12.21
N ASN A 12 -3.61 -12.12 12.27
CA ASN A 12 -3.38 -13.09 11.21
C ASN A 12 -4.43 -14.21 11.18
N ALA A 13 -5.11 -14.49 12.29
CA ALA A 13 -6.12 -15.55 12.36
C ALA A 13 -7.43 -15.10 11.70
N ASN A 14 -7.88 -13.89 12.03
CA ASN A 14 -9.14 -13.34 11.53
C ASN A 14 -8.99 -12.47 10.27
N ARG A 15 -7.74 -12.12 9.91
CA ARG A 15 -7.41 -11.20 8.81
C ARG A 15 -8.09 -9.84 8.97
N GLU A 16 -8.03 -9.33 10.18
CA GLU A 16 -8.58 -8.04 10.58
C GLU A 16 -7.49 -7.12 11.13
N TRP A 17 -7.74 -5.81 11.08
CA TRP A 17 -6.91 -4.83 11.75
C TRP A 17 -7.09 -4.92 13.27
N LYS A 18 -6.00 -4.92 14.03
CA LYS A 18 -6.03 -4.84 15.50
C LYS A 18 -6.44 -3.44 15.93
N ARG A 19 -7.75 -3.24 16.07
CA ARG A 19 -8.37 -1.93 16.24
C ARG A 19 -7.78 -1.14 17.40
N GLU A 20 -7.67 -1.75 18.58
CA GLU A 20 -7.14 -1.12 19.79
C GLU A 20 -5.70 -0.61 19.59
N ILE A 21 -4.84 -1.44 19.00
CA ILE A 21 -3.45 -1.06 18.72
C ILE A 21 -3.40 0.13 17.76
N ILE A 22 -4.25 0.14 16.74
CA ILE A 22 -4.27 1.22 15.75
C ILE A 22 -4.84 2.51 16.36
N THR A 23 -5.92 2.43 17.13
CA THR A 23 -6.50 3.62 17.80
C THR A 23 -5.57 4.23 18.82
N ASP A 24 -4.80 3.42 19.54
CA ASP A 24 -3.93 3.90 20.63
C ASP A 24 -2.61 4.51 20.13
N ASN A 25 -2.22 4.24 18.88
CA ASN A 25 -0.89 4.60 18.38
C ASN A 25 -0.90 5.55 17.16
N PHE A 26 -2.06 5.84 16.58
CA PHE A 26 -2.18 6.72 15.40
C PHE A 26 -3.20 7.84 15.65
N PHE A 27 -3.07 8.94 14.91
CA PHE A 27 -4.08 10.01 14.94
C PHE A 27 -5.40 9.54 14.31
N ASP A 28 -6.53 10.08 14.77
CA ASP A 28 -7.87 9.71 14.29
C ASP A 28 -8.01 9.75 12.76
N ALA A 29 -7.39 10.76 12.13
CA ALA A 29 -7.40 10.89 10.68
C ALA A 29 -6.72 9.70 9.98
N ASP A 30 -5.65 9.16 10.57
CA ASP A 30 -4.89 8.03 10.02
C ASP A 30 -5.54 6.70 10.37
N VAL A 31 -6.08 6.56 11.59
CA VAL A 31 -6.91 5.41 12.00
C VAL A 31 -8.02 5.15 10.99
N ALA A 32 -8.75 6.21 10.62
CA ALA A 32 -9.84 6.13 9.65
C ALA A 32 -9.35 5.67 8.26
N ARG A 33 -8.15 6.05 7.84
CA ARG A 33 -7.57 5.61 6.56
C ARG A 33 -7.09 4.18 6.62
N ILE A 34 -6.39 3.79 7.69
CA ILE A 34 -5.89 2.42 7.90
C ILE A 34 -7.04 1.42 7.85
N PHE A 35 -8.11 1.66 8.60
CA PHE A 35 -9.26 0.74 8.65
C PHE A 35 -9.99 0.58 7.32
N ARG A 36 -9.87 1.54 6.40
CA ARG A 36 -10.46 1.41 5.08
C ARG A 36 -9.63 0.49 4.16
N ILE A 37 -8.37 0.17 4.50
CA ILE A 37 -7.50 -0.71 3.69
C ILE A 37 -7.91 -2.17 3.98
N PRO A 38 -8.65 -2.89 3.11
CA PRO A 38 -8.85 -4.31 3.24
C PRO A 38 -7.53 -5.04 3.21
N LEU A 39 -7.52 -6.01 4.10
CA LEU A 39 -6.48 -7.01 4.17
C LEU A 39 -6.79 -8.10 3.15
N ALA A 40 -5.74 -8.70 2.62
CA ALA A 40 -5.88 -9.87 1.81
C ALA A 40 -6.49 -11.02 2.62
N LYS A 41 -7.41 -11.75 1.99
CA LYS A 41 -8.10 -12.90 2.59
C LYS A 41 -7.14 -14.01 2.98
N GLU A 42 -6.11 -14.21 2.16
CA GLU A 42 -5.08 -15.21 2.38
C GLU A 42 -3.75 -14.52 2.72
N PRO A 43 -3.02 -15.00 3.74
CA PRO A 43 -1.66 -14.59 3.98
C PRO A 43 -0.79 -14.90 2.76
N HIS A 44 0.00 -13.93 2.34
CA HIS A 44 1.01 -14.09 1.30
C HIS A 44 2.25 -13.31 1.69
N GLU A 45 3.39 -13.72 1.14
CA GLU A 45 4.64 -12.98 1.29
C GLU A 45 4.51 -11.60 0.65
N ASP A 46 5.22 -10.61 1.20
CA ASP A 46 5.25 -9.27 0.64
C ASP A 46 5.79 -9.32 -0.79
N VAL A 47 4.99 -8.80 -1.74
CA VAL A 47 5.37 -8.76 -3.15
C VAL A 47 5.80 -7.35 -3.52
N MET A 48 6.95 -7.23 -4.17
CA MET A 48 7.36 -5.97 -4.79
C MET A 48 6.51 -5.71 -6.03
N VAL A 49 5.70 -4.66 -5.99
CA VAL A 49 4.86 -4.26 -7.13
C VAL A 49 5.52 -3.10 -7.86
N TRP A 50 5.78 -3.26 -9.16
CA TRP A 50 6.28 -2.20 -10.03
C TRP A 50 5.33 -1.95 -11.19
N ARG A 51 4.89 -0.70 -11.38
CA ARG A 51 3.91 -0.40 -12.44
C ARG A 51 4.53 0.12 -13.73
N CYS A 52 5.77 0.61 -13.70
CA CYS A 52 6.33 1.28 -14.86
C CYS A 52 6.73 0.30 -15.97
N GLU A 53 6.68 -1.00 -15.70
CA GLU A 53 6.76 -2.07 -16.69
C GLU A 53 5.46 -2.90 -16.66
N PRO A 54 4.91 -3.28 -17.83
CA PRO A 54 3.72 -4.14 -17.91
C PRO A 54 3.89 -5.50 -17.23
N SER A 55 5.14 -5.98 -17.06
CA SER A 55 5.43 -7.22 -16.36
C SER A 55 5.16 -7.16 -14.86
N GLY A 56 5.01 -5.97 -14.28
CA GLY A 56 4.89 -5.83 -12.82
C GLY A 56 6.24 -5.88 -12.08
N GLU A 57 7.33 -6.15 -12.79
CA GLU A 57 8.65 -6.42 -12.22
C GLU A 57 9.53 -5.17 -12.21
N PHE A 58 10.22 -4.95 -11.08
CA PHE A 58 11.15 -3.85 -10.95
C PHE A 58 12.47 -4.16 -11.66
N PHE A 59 12.90 -3.25 -12.55
CA PHE A 59 14.25 -3.26 -13.11
C PHE A 59 14.89 -1.88 -12.98
N VAL A 60 16.15 -1.84 -12.52
CA VAL A 60 16.93 -0.59 -12.40
C VAL A 60 16.97 0.17 -13.73
N ARG A 61 17.06 -0.56 -14.85
CA ARG A 61 17.08 0.03 -16.20
C ARG A 61 15.77 0.75 -16.55
N SER A 62 14.62 0.17 -16.24
CA SER A 62 13.31 0.80 -16.55
C SER A 62 13.05 1.98 -15.62
N ALA A 63 13.40 1.86 -14.34
CA ALA A 63 13.36 2.97 -13.39
C ALA A 63 14.24 4.15 -13.83
N TYR A 64 15.47 3.89 -14.29
CA TYR A 64 16.36 4.94 -14.76
C TYR A 64 15.88 5.58 -16.08
N LYS A 65 15.33 4.78 -17.01
CA LYS A 65 14.69 5.31 -18.23
C LYS A 65 13.52 6.24 -17.89
N LEU A 66 12.69 5.87 -16.91
CA LEU A 66 11.58 6.70 -16.45
C LEU A 66 12.07 8.00 -15.81
N LEU A 67 13.08 7.92 -14.94
CA LEU A 67 13.67 9.10 -14.32
C LEU A 67 14.23 10.07 -15.38
N ARG A 68 14.87 9.52 -16.42
CA ARG A 68 15.53 10.30 -17.46
C ARG A 68 14.57 10.80 -18.55
N SER A 69 13.43 10.15 -18.76
CA SER A 69 12.49 10.54 -19.81
C SER A 69 11.81 11.87 -19.52
N GLY A 70 11.93 12.39 -18.28
CA GLY A 70 11.23 13.61 -17.85
C GLY A 70 9.71 13.46 -17.89
N ILE A 71 9.21 12.25 -18.19
CA ILE A 71 7.82 11.88 -18.00
C ILE A 71 7.61 12.02 -16.50
N PRO A 72 6.66 12.87 -16.05
CA PRO A 72 6.28 12.88 -14.66
C PRO A 72 6.00 11.43 -14.30
N ILE A 73 6.69 10.88 -13.29
CA ILE A 73 6.30 9.60 -12.72
C ILE A 73 4.80 9.72 -12.55
N PRO A 74 3.97 8.88 -13.20
CA PRO A 74 2.53 8.98 -13.13
C PRO A 74 2.18 9.23 -11.69
N THR A 75 1.75 10.45 -11.36
CA THR A 75 1.52 10.81 -9.95
C THR A 75 0.59 9.75 -9.39
N PHE A 76 0.56 9.53 -8.07
CA PHE A 76 -0.33 8.57 -7.43
C PHE A 76 -1.77 8.53 -8.02
N ASN A 77 -2.26 9.66 -8.52
CA ASN A 77 -3.48 9.87 -9.32
C ASN A 77 -3.63 9.02 -10.62
N GLU A 78 -2.56 8.81 -11.37
CA GLU A 78 -2.54 7.94 -12.56
C GLU A 78 -2.33 6.46 -12.16
N LEU A 79 -1.57 6.21 -11.07
CA LEU A 79 -1.49 4.91 -10.40
C LEU A 79 -2.86 4.46 -9.84
N GLN A 80 -3.75 5.38 -9.58
CA GLN A 80 -5.09 4.99 -9.17
C GLN A 80 -5.80 4.29 -10.35
N ALA A 81 -5.61 4.54 -11.65
CA ALA A 81 -6.52 4.04 -12.72
C ALA A 81 -7.00 2.57 -12.67
N THR A 82 -6.10 1.62 -12.38
CA THR A 82 -6.43 0.17 -12.28
C THR A 82 -6.82 -0.27 -10.87
N SER A 83 -6.44 0.49 -9.84
CA SER A 83 -6.77 0.27 -8.44
C SER A 83 -7.68 1.39 -7.86
N ARG A 84 -8.37 2.11 -8.76
CA ARG A 84 -8.88 3.50 -8.59
C ARG A 84 -10.05 3.54 -7.66
N GLY A 85 -10.96 2.59 -7.83
CA GLY A 85 -12.13 2.50 -6.97
C GLY A 85 -11.77 2.16 -5.53
N PHE A 86 -10.64 1.48 -5.36
CA PHE A 86 -10.21 0.93 -4.08
C PHE A 86 -9.38 1.95 -3.29
N TYR A 87 -8.27 2.45 -3.83
CA TYR A 87 -7.40 3.40 -3.12
C TYR A 87 -7.90 4.86 -3.12
N ARG A 88 -8.92 5.23 -3.91
CA ARG A 88 -9.52 6.58 -3.87
C ARG A 88 -10.54 6.74 -2.73
N LYS A 89 -11.07 5.64 -2.18
CA LYS A 89 -11.92 5.67 -0.98
C LYS A 89 -11.08 5.77 0.29
N LEU A 90 -9.79 5.46 0.19
CA LEU A 90 -8.84 5.41 1.30
C LEU A 90 -8.28 6.79 1.68
N TRP A 91 -8.10 7.67 0.70
CA TRP A 91 -7.50 9.00 0.83
C TRP A 91 -8.48 10.08 0.39
#